data_AF-A0A838SYI4-F1
#
_entry.id   AF-A0A838SYI4-F1
#
_cell.length_a   1.000
_cell.length_b   1.000
_cell.length_c   1.000
_cell.angle_alpha   90.00
_cell.angle_beta   90.00
_cell.angle_gamma   90.00
#
_symmetry.space_group_name_H-M   'P 1'
#
loop_
_entity.id
_entity.type
_entity.pdbx_description
1 polymer ?
#
loop_
_entity_poly.entity_id
_entity_poly.type
_entity_poly.pdbx_seq_one_letter_code
_entity_poly.pdbx_strand_id
1 'polypeptide(L)'
;DIASKWPSAKDAWGYDEEDMAAANLWGHGLGLAQYDPPVISRIWSMDHPVNIEPGMVFALETQHGKLHDHGVRLEEMLVVNDTGTEMLSTFSQHEIVVVD
;
A
#
# COMPACT_ATOMS: atom_id res chain seq x y z
N ASP A 1 -4.77 11.40 -5.75
CA ASP A 1 -3.34 11.75 -5.78
C ASP A 1 -2.40 10.62 -5.36
N ILE A 2 -2.65 9.93 -4.24
CA ILE A 2 -1.77 8.86 -3.75
C ILE A 2 -1.96 7.56 -4.55
N ALA A 3 -3.19 7.05 -4.63
CA ALA A 3 -3.50 5.81 -5.37
C ALA A 3 -3.09 5.88 -6.85
N SER A 4 -3.10 7.07 -7.46
CA SER A 4 -2.67 7.27 -8.84
C SER A 4 -1.15 7.22 -9.04
N LYS A 5 -0.34 7.21 -7.97
CA LYS A 5 1.11 6.96 -8.05
C LYS A 5 1.43 5.49 -8.29
N TRP A 6 0.53 4.59 -7.94
CA TRP A 6 0.65 3.17 -8.26
C TRP A 6 0.30 2.90 -9.72
N PRO A 7 1.00 1.96 -10.38
CA PRO A 7 0.63 1.49 -11.72
C PRO A 7 -0.80 0.92 -11.71
N SER A 8 -1.46 0.97 -12.86
CA SER A 8 -2.74 0.28 -13.03
C SER A 8 -2.57 -1.24 -12.97
N ALA A 9 -3.65 -1.96 -12.65
CA ALA A 9 -3.64 -3.41 -12.71
C ALA A 9 -3.26 -3.95 -14.11
N LYS A 10 -3.64 -3.22 -15.16
CA LYS A 10 -3.28 -3.52 -16.55
C LYS A 10 -1.79 -3.36 -16.80
N ASP A 11 -1.18 -2.28 -16.32
CA ASP A 11 0.25 -2.02 -16.55
C ASP A 11 1.13 -2.97 -15.74
N ALA A 12 0.73 -3.30 -14.50
CA ALA A 12 1.54 -4.12 -13.60
C ALA A 12 1.38 -5.64 -13.84
N TRP A 13 0.17 -6.11 -14.17
CA TRP A 13 -0.12 -7.55 -14.30
C TRP A 13 -0.88 -7.95 -15.56
N GLY A 14 -1.27 -7.00 -16.40
CA GLY A 14 -2.07 -7.27 -17.60
C GLY A 14 -3.54 -7.60 -17.31
N TYR A 15 -4.03 -7.30 -16.11
CA TYR A 15 -5.44 -7.49 -15.76
C TYR A 15 -6.34 -6.48 -16.47
N ASP A 16 -7.58 -6.88 -16.74
CA ASP A 16 -8.53 -6.02 -17.44
C ASP A 16 -9.16 -4.97 -16.51
N GLU A 17 -9.39 -5.33 -15.25
CA GLU A 17 -10.02 -4.47 -14.24
C GLU A 17 -9.14 -4.34 -13.00
N GLU A 18 -9.26 -3.22 -12.26
CA GLU A 18 -8.46 -2.95 -11.07
C GLU A 18 -8.77 -3.90 -9.91
N ASP A 19 -10.00 -4.42 -9.82
CA ASP A 19 -10.45 -5.31 -8.74
C ASP A 19 -9.76 -6.69 -8.78
N MET A 20 -9.30 -7.12 -9.95
CA MET A 20 -8.45 -8.31 -10.10
C MET A 20 -7.10 -8.17 -9.39
N ALA A 21 -6.67 -6.94 -9.11
CA ALA A 21 -5.46 -6.62 -8.33
C ALA A 21 -5.77 -6.25 -6.87
N ALA A 22 -6.95 -6.59 -6.35
CA ALA A 22 -7.30 -6.30 -4.96
C ALA A 22 -6.22 -6.79 -3.98
N ALA A 23 -5.89 -5.94 -3.02
CA ALA A 23 -4.81 -6.14 -2.04
C ALA A 23 -3.37 -6.24 -2.60
N ASN A 24 -3.13 -6.07 -3.91
CA ASN A 24 -1.76 -6.10 -4.46
C ASN A 24 -1.01 -4.77 -4.26
N LEU A 25 -1.70 -3.64 -4.49
CA LEU A 25 -1.23 -2.28 -4.22
C LEU A 25 -2.33 -1.60 -3.40
N TRP A 26 -2.11 -1.54 -2.10
CA TRP A 26 -3.16 -1.22 -1.16
C TRP A 26 -2.61 -0.41 -0.01
N GLY A 27 -3.45 0.47 0.51
CA GLY A 27 -3.18 1.22 1.71
C GLY A 27 -4.43 1.28 2.55
N HIS A 28 -4.27 1.30 3.85
CA HIS A 28 -5.38 1.41 4.77
C HIS A 28 -4.95 2.15 6.03
N GLY A 29 -5.91 2.79 6.68
CA GLY A 29 -5.72 3.32 8.01
C GLY A 29 -5.33 2.20 8.97
N LEU A 30 -4.55 2.57 9.99
CA LEU A 30 -4.12 1.65 11.02
C LEU A 30 -4.31 2.29 12.40
N GLY A 31 -5.15 1.69 13.23
CA GLY A 31 -5.45 2.19 14.56
C GLY A 31 -5.58 1.05 15.56
N LEU A 32 -6.82 0.66 15.85
CA LEU A 32 -7.11 -0.44 16.78
C LEU A 32 -7.36 -1.76 16.03
N ALA A 33 -7.79 -1.69 14.78
CA ALA A 33 -7.97 -2.86 13.93
C ALA A 33 -6.79 -2.98 12.95
N GLN A 34 -6.62 -4.19 12.42
CA GLN A 34 -5.61 -4.43 11.38
C GLN A 34 -5.91 -3.65 10.11
N TYR A 35 -7.19 -3.45 9.76
CA TYR A 35 -7.64 -2.66 8.61
C TYR A 35 -8.66 -1.62 9.08
N ASP A 36 -8.21 -0.40 9.32
CA ASP A 36 -9.08 0.75 9.58
C ASP A 36 -9.23 1.61 8.32
N PRO A 37 -10.34 2.34 8.14
CA PRO A 37 -10.44 3.36 7.10
C PRO A 37 -9.51 4.57 7.39
N PRO A 38 -9.13 5.36 6.37
CA PRO A 38 -9.55 5.22 4.99
C PRO A 38 -8.71 4.23 4.17
N VAL A 39 -9.31 3.70 3.11
CA VAL A 39 -8.62 2.87 2.10
C VAL A 39 -7.98 3.76 1.04
N ILE A 40 -6.74 3.44 0.70
CA ILE A 40 -5.99 3.97 -0.44
C ILE A 40 -5.85 2.84 -1.46
N SER A 41 -6.55 2.93 -2.58
CA SER A 41 -6.49 1.93 -3.65
C SER A 41 -6.98 2.53 -4.95
N ARG A 42 -6.47 2.06 -6.09
CA ARG A 42 -7.01 2.43 -7.40
C ARG A 42 -8.45 1.96 -7.61
N ILE A 43 -8.86 0.89 -6.90
CA ILE A 43 -10.23 0.34 -6.94
C ILE A 43 -11.25 1.31 -6.34
N TRP A 44 -10.86 2.09 -5.33
CA TRP A 44 -11.78 2.91 -4.54
C TRP A 44 -11.48 4.40 -4.61
N SER A 45 -10.23 4.79 -4.37
CA SER A 45 -9.83 6.18 -4.18
C SER A 45 -9.85 7.02 -5.45
N MET A 46 -9.98 6.40 -6.64
CA MET A 46 -10.11 7.12 -7.90
C MET A 46 -11.48 7.79 -8.03
N ASP A 47 -12.53 7.11 -7.57
CA ASP A 47 -13.91 7.60 -7.61
C ASP A 47 -14.36 8.19 -6.26
N HIS A 48 -13.77 7.72 -5.16
CA HIS A 48 -14.13 8.07 -3.79
C HIS A 48 -12.90 8.51 -2.97
N PRO A 49 -12.23 9.62 -3.34
CA PRO A 49 -11.08 10.10 -2.60
C PRO A 49 -11.48 10.56 -1.18
N VAL A 50 -10.60 10.30 -0.22
CA VAL A 50 -10.74 10.75 1.17
C VAL A 50 -9.59 11.71 1.49
N ASN A 51 -9.89 12.79 2.20
CA ASN A 51 -8.86 13.72 2.67
C ASN A 51 -7.96 13.04 3.70
N ILE A 52 -6.66 13.24 3.53
CA ILE A 52 -5.63 12.76 4.44
C ILE A 52 -5.21 13.93 5.34
N GLU A 53 -5.23 13.71 6.65
CA GLU A 53 -5.00 14.74 7.66
C GLU A 53 -3.86 14.33 8.61
N PRO A 54 -3.14 15.32 9.20
CA PRO A 54 -2.16 15.04 10.24
C PRO A 54 -2.72 14.19 11.38
N GLY A 55 -1.92 13.26 11.89
CA GLY A 55 -2.29 12.29 12.92
C GLY A 55 -2.89 10.98 12.39
N MET A 56 -3.25 10.91 11.10
CA MET A 56 -3.63 9.63 10.48
C MET A 56 -2.40 8.73 10.33
N VAL A 57 -2.58 7.44 10.57
CA VAL A 57 -1.56 6.40 10.39
C VAL A 57 -2.03 5.45 9.30
N PHE A 58 -1.12 5.10 8.40
CA PHE A 58 -1.38 4.18 7.30
C PHE A 58 -0.38 3.04 7.30
N ALA A 59 -0.86 1.86 6.92
CA ALA A 59 0.00 0.84 6.32
C ALA A 59 -0.14 0.94 4.80
N LEU A 60 0.99 0.99 4.10
CA LEU A 60 1.07 0.95 2.64
C LEU A 60 1.75 -0.34 2.22
N GLU A 61 1.01 -1.18 1.52
CA GLU A 61 1.41 -2.52 1.15
C GLU A 61 1.45 -2.67 -0.38
N THR A 62 2.58 -3.18 -0.86
CA THR A 62 2.84 -3.37 -2.28
C THR A 62 3.40 -4.75 -2.52
N GLN A 63 3.08 -5.35 -3.66
CA GLN A 63 3.68 -6.61 -4.08
C GLN A 63 4.18 -6.56 -5.51
N HIS A 64 5.24 -7.33 -5.78
CA HIS A 64 5.68 -7.61 -7.13
C HIS A 64 6.34 -8.99 -7.22
N GLY A 65 6.49 -9.52 -8.42
CA GLY A 65 7.02 -10.86 -8.61
C GLY A 65 6.91 -11.34 -10.05
N LYS A 66 7.33 -12.59 -10.24
CA LYS A 66 7.25 -13.31 -11.51
C LYS A 66 6.29 -14.48 -11.37
N LEU A 67 5.33 -14.55 -12.28
CA LEU A 67 4.29 -15.56 -12.30
C LEU A 67 4.90 -16.97 -12.22
N HIS A 68 4.39 -17.79 -11.29
CA HIS A 68 4.84 -19.17 -11.03
C HIS A 68 6.31 -19.35 -10.63
N ASP A 69 6.99 -18.28 -10.19
CA ASP A 69 8.40 -18.33 -9.82
C ASP A 69 8.61 -17.80 -8.39
N HIS A 70 8.52 -16.47 -8.19
CA HIS A 70 8.73 -15.83 -6.88
C HIS A 70 8.00 -14.48 -6.80
N GLY A 71 7.85 -13.96 -5.57
CA GLY A 71 7.29 -12.64 -5.32
C GLY A 71 7.77 -12.07 -3.99
N VAL A 72 7.63 -10.77 -3.85
CA VAL A 72 7.96 -9.98 -2.66
C VAL A 72 6.75 -9.11 -2.35
N ARG A 73 6.43 -9.01 -1.06
CA ARG A 73 5.50 -8.01 -0.52
C ARG A 73 6.26 -7.17 0.49
N LEU A 74 6.13 -5.86 0.37
CA LEU A 74 6.61 -4.89 1.36
C LEU A 74 5.42 -4.12 1.89
N GLU A 75 5.39 -3.93 3.20
CA GLU A 75 4.37 -3.17 3.90
C GLU A 75 5.04 -2.26 4.91
N GLU A 76 4.77 -0.96 4.78
CA GLU A 76 5.38 0.06 5.61
C GLU A 76 4.32 0.89 6.32
N MET A 77 4.53 1.09 7.62
CA MET A 77 3.68 1.95 8.43
C MET A 77 4.26 3.35 8.47
N LEU A 78 3.40 4.34 8.27
CA LEU A 78 3.76 5.74 8.37
C LEU A 78 2.68 6.55 9.09
N VAL A 79 3.09 7.63 9.73
CA VAL A 79 2.20 8.64 10.29
C VAL A 79 2.25 9.90 9.43
N VAL A 80 1.11 10.52 9.21
CA VAL A 80 0.99 11.82 8.56
C VAL A 80 1.21 12.92 9.59
N ASN A 81 2.05 13.89 9.28
CA ASN A 81 2.27 15.07 10.10
C ASN A 81 1.90 16.34 9.32
N ASP A 82 1.98 17.51 9.96
CA ASP A 82 1.57 18.80 9.38
C ASP A 82 2.35 19.18 8.10
N THR A 83 3.52 18.57 7.86
CA THR A 83 4.43 18.94 6.75
C THR A 83 4.75 17.77 5.80
N GLY A 84 4.21 16.57 6.04
CA GLY A 84 4.54 15.37 5.29
C GLY A 84 4.24 14.08 6.04
N THR A 85 5.15 13.10 5.95
CA THR A 85 5.01 11.77 6.57
C THR A 85 6.27 11.38 7.32
N GLU A 86 6.12 10.52 8.32
CA GLU A 86 7.22 9.90 9.07
C GLU A 86 7.04 8.38 9.09
N MET A 87 8.12 7.65 8.81
CA MET A 87 8.11 6.18 8.82
C MET A 87 8.09 5.66 10.26
N LEU A 88 7.17 4.76 10.57
CA LEU A 88 7.08 4.06 11.85
C LEU A 88 7.70 2.66 11.82
N SER A 89 7.66 2.01 10.66
CA SER A 89 8.35 0.73 10.44
C SER A 89 9.86 0.90 10.63
N THR A 90 10.46 0.01 11.44
CA THR A 90 11.91 0.03 11.76
C THR A 90 12.64 -1.25 11.39
N PHE A 91 11.91 -2.27 10.93
CA PHE A 91 12.50 -3.53 10.51
C PHE A 91 13.24 -3.36 9.18
N SER A 92 14.40 -3.99 9.03
CA SER A 92 15.17 -3.95 7.79
C SER A 92 14.41 -4.61 6.65
N GLN A 93 14.04 -3.81 5.65
CA GLN A 93 13.33 -4.27 4.44
C GLN A 93 14.13 -4.11 3.14
N HIS A 94 15.31 -3.48 3.21
CA HIS A 94 16.17 -3.26 2.04
C HIS A 94 17.10 -4.45 1.72
N GLU A 95 17.08 -5.47 2.58
CA GLU A 95 17.87 -6.69 2.42
C GLU A 95 17.00 -7.91 2.71
N ILE A 96 17.33 -9.03 2.08
CA ILE A 96 16.67 -10.31 2.37
C ILE A 96 17.20 -10.80 3.71
N VAL A 97 16.32 -10.87 4.71
CA VAL A 97 16.65 -11.44 6.01
C VAL A 97 16.73 -12.96 5.87
N VAL A 98 17.93 -13.51 6.10
CA VAL A 98 18.14 -14.96 6.18
C VAL A 98 17.92 -15.38 7.63
N VAL A 99 17.06 -16.37 7.83
CA VAL A 99 16.80 -16.96 9.15
C VAL A 99 17.44 -18.35 9.16
N ASP A 100 18.30 -18.60 10.13
CA ASP A 100 18.97 -19.89 10.35
C ASP A 100 18.01 -20.97 10.90
#